data_AF-A0A1W9WND8-F1
#
_entry.id   AF-A0A1W9WND8-F1
#
_cell.length_a   1.000
_cell.length_b   1.000
_cell.length_c   1.000
_cell.angle_alpha   90.00
_cell.angle_beta   90.00
_cell.angle_gamma   90.00
#
_symmetry.space_group_name_H-M   'P 1'
#
loop_
_entity.id
_entity.type
_entity.pdbx_description
1 polymer ?
#
loop_
_entity_poly.entity_id
_entity_poly.type
_entity_poly.pdbx_seq_one_letter_code
_entity_poly.pdbx_strand_id
1 'polypeptide(L)'
;MEYRTTVEQLRTIRDRIEDYILQSEAFAHPPEVSTFVRIDRFSDSSIDIMLYCFTRTTVWGDWLEQKEQLAYRVKQIVEEAGTGFAFPSQSLYVESVPYENPEVFVPPGK
;
A
#
# COMPACT_ATOMS: atom_id res chain seq x y z
N MET A 1 -3.81 -1.55 0.13
CA MET A 1 -4.17 -0.34 0.90
C MET A 1 -5.12 -0.71 2.02
N GLU A 2 -5.25 0.12 3.04
CA GLU A 2 -6.19 -0.08 4.15
C GLU A 2 -7.66 0.11 3.73
N TYR A 3 -8.60 -0.55 4.42
CA TYR A 3 -10.04 -0.45 4.13
C TYR A 3 -10.67 0.91 4.39
N ARG A 4 -10.05 1.75 5.23
CA ARG A 4 -10.52 3.13 5.46
C ARG A 4 -10.20 4.09 4.30
N THR A 5 -9.44 3.64 3.30
CA THR A 5 -9.09 4.46 2.13
C THR A 5 -10.36 4.86 1.38
N THR A 6 -10.58 6.16 1.16
CA THR A 6 -11.78 6.65 0.46
C THR A 6 -11.70 6.41 -1.05
N VAL A 7 -12.84 6.46 -1.73
CA VAL A 7 -12.90 6.31 -3.19
C VAL A 7 -12.04 7.35 -3.91
N GLU A 8 -12.02 8.59 -3.41
CA GLU A 8 -11.19 9.68 -3.93
C GLU A 8 -9.71 9.32 -3.80
N GLN A 9 -9.28 8.84 -2.63
CA GLN A 9 -7.89 8.41 -2.41
C GLN A 9 -7.52 7.24 -3.33
N LEU A 10 -8.40 6.24 -3.49
CA LEU A 10 -8.17 5.11 -4.40
C LEU A 10 -7.96 5.58 -5.84
N ARG A 11 -8.80 6.52 -6.32
CA ARG A 11 -8.65 7.10 -7.66
C ARG A 11 -7.34 7.86 -7.79
N THR A 12 -7.03 8.75 -6.85
CA THR A 12 -5.78 9.52 -6.85
C THR A 12 -4.55 8.61 -6.86
N ILE A 13 -4.54 7.55 -6.05
CA ILE A 13 -3.42 6.61 -6.01
C ILE A 13 -3.27 5.89 -7.36
N ARG A 14 -4.36 5.35 -7.91
CA ARG A 14 -4.34 4.67 -9.21
C ARG A 14 -3.83 5.61 -10.31
N ASP A 15 -4.42 6.78 -10.42
CA ASP A 15 -4.11 7.77 -11.47
C ASP A 15 -2.64 8.17 -11.41
N ARG A 16 -2.13 8.50 -10.21
CA ARG A 16 -0.74 8.93 -10.04
C ARG A 16 0.28 7.83 -10.29
N ILE A 17 -0.04 6.57 -9.98
CA ILE A 17 0.82 5.43 -10.31
C ILE A 17 0.84 5.21 -11.83
N GLU A 18 -0.32 5.24 -12.48
CA GLU A 18 -0.44 5.09 -13.94
C GLU A 18 0.31 6.22 -14.66
N ASP A 19 0.14 7.47 -14.22
CA ASP A 19 0.83 8.64 -14.75
C ASP A 19 2.35 8.54 -14.58
N TYR A 20 2.83 8.10 -13.41
CA TYR A 20 4.27 7.95 -13.18
C TYR A 20 4.90 6.94 -14.15
N ILE A 21 4.22 5.81 -14.40
CA ILE A 21 4.70 4.81 -15.35
C ILE A 21 4.71 5.40 -16.76
N LEU A 22 3.60 6.01 -17.20
CA LEU A 22 3.44 6.52 -18.58
C LEU A 22 4.29 7.76 -18.90
N GLN A 23 4.76 8.49 -17.90
CA GLN A 23 5.67 9.64 -18.06
C GLN A 23 7.15 9.25 -18.01
N SER A 24 7.48 8.01 -17.64
CA SER A 24 8.86 7.57 -17.46
C SER A 24 9.38 6.83 -18.69
N GLU A 25 10.53 7.25 -19.21
CA GLU A 25 11.19 6.55 -20.33
C GLU A 25 11.73 5.17 -19.95
N ALA A 26 11.81 4.85 -18.65
CA ALA A 26 12.27 3.55 -18.18
C ALA A 26 11.29 2.40 -18.49
N PHE A 27 10.01 2.74 -18.73
CA PHE A 27 8.95 1.76 -18.99
C PHE A 27 8.52 1.77 -20.46
N ALA A 28 8.06 0.62 -20.94
CA ALA A 28 7.47 0.46 -22.25
C ALA A 28 5.98 0.80 -22.19
N HIS A 29 5.48 1.51 -23.21
CA HIS A 29 4.16 2.15 -23.18
C HIS A 29 3.22 1.59 -24.26
N PRO A 30 1.90 1.71 -24.08
CA PRO A 30 0.96 1.44 -25.16
C PRO A 30 1.24 2.33 -26.39
N PRO A 31 1.08 1.82 -27.63
CA PRO A 31 0.56 0.49 -27.97
C PRO A 31 1.60 -0.63 -28.03
N GLU A 32 2.89 -0.36 -27.74
CA GLU A 32 3.98 -1.35 -27.81
C GLU A 32 3.72 -2.53 -26.85
N VAL A 33 3.37 -2.20 -25.61
CA VAL A 33 2.95 -3.17 -24.59
C VAL A 33 1.81 -2.61 -23.75
N SER A 34 0.94 -3.49 -23.27
CA SER A 34 -0.15 -3.10 -22.38
C SER A 34 0.39 -2.70 -21.01
N THR A 35 -0.13 -1.59 -20.47
CA THR A 35 0.09 -1.14 -19.09
C THR A 35 -1.27 -1.06 -18.39
N PHE A 36 -1.37 -1.64 -17.18
CA PHE A 36 -2.60 -1.63 -16.39
C PHE A 36 -2.31 -1.28 -14.93
N VAL A 37 -3.07 -0.32 -14.40
CA VAL A 37 -3.12 -0.02 -12.96
C VAL A 37 -4.59 -0.02 -12.53
N ARG A 38 -5.05 -1.03 -11.79
CA ARG A 38 -6.47 -1.19 -11.46
C ARG A 38 -6.67 -1.59 -10.00
N ILE A 39 -7.76 -1.13 -9.39
CA ILE A 39 -8.25 -1.74 -8.15
C ILE A 39 -8.71 -3.14 -8.51
N ASP A 40 -8.10 -4.16 -7.93
CA ASP A 40 -8.25 -5.56 -8.34
C ASP A 40 -9.20 -6.32 -7.41
N ARG A 41 -8.95 -6.25 -6.10
CA ARG A 41 -9.67 -7.06 -5.12
C ARG A 41 -9.84 -6.32 -3.79
N PHE A 42 -10.97 -6.58 -3.15
CA PHE A 42 -11.20 -6.33 -1.73
C PHE A 42 -10.90 -7.64 -0.98
N SER A 43 -9.70 -7.74 -0.41
CA SER A 43 -9.16 -8.92 0.29
C SER A 43 -9.43 -8.86 1.79
N ASP A 44 -9.20 -9.92 2.55
CA ASP A 44 -9.63 -10.02 3.96
C ASP A 44 -9.22 -8.84 4.86
N SER A 45 -8.04 -8.26 4.63
CA SER A 45 -7.54 -7.10 5.38
C SER A 45 -6.92 -6.01 4.48
N SER A 46 -7.22 -6.00 3.18
CA SER A 46 -6.64 -5.04 2.23
C SER A 46 -7.52 -4.74 1.03
N ILE A 47 -7.34 -3.55 0.46
CA ILE A 47 -7.76 -3.22 -0.91
C ILE A 47 -6.53 -3.34 -1.82
N ASP A 48 -6.58 -4.27 -2.77
CA ASP A 48 -5.45 -4.62 -3.62
C ASP A 48 -5.48 -3.85 -4.95
N ILE A 49 -4.29 -3.43 -5.41
CA ILE A 49 -4.09 -2.81 -6.72
C ILE A 49 -3.27 -3.77 -7.59
N MET A 50 -3.79 -4.09 -8.76
CA MET A 50 -3.01 -4.72 -9.82
C MET A 50 -2.19 -3.65 -10.55
N LEU A 51 -0.87 -3.82 -10.55
CA LEU A 51 0.08 -3.03 -11.32
C LEU A 51 0.78 -3.96 -12.31
N TYR A 52 0.61 -3.70 -13.60
CA TYR A 52 1.17 -4.46 -14.70
C TYR A 52 1.83 -3.52 -15.71
N CYS A 53 3.16 -3.59 -15.83
CA CYS A 53 3.97 -2.80 -16.76
C CYS A 53 5.28 -3.54 -17.08
N PHE A 54 5.99 -3.09 -18.11
CA PHE A 54 7.29 -3.63 -18.51
C PHE A 54 8.34 -2.54 -18.55
N THR A 55 9.58 -2.84 -18.16
CA THR A 55 10.73 -1.97 -18.38
C THR A 55 11.20 -2.05 -19.82
N ARG A 56 11.85 -1.00 -20.32
CA ARG A 56 12.55 -1.03 -21.62
C ARG A 56 13.85 -1.82 -21.57
N THR A 57 14.55 -1.76 -20.44
CA THR A 57 15.77 -2.53 -20.23
C THR A 57 15.46 -4.01 -20.03
N THR A 58 16.35 -4.85 -20.56
CA THR A 58 16.41 -6.30 -20.30
C THR A 58 17.64 -6.67 -19.47
N VAL A 59 18.45 -5.68 -19.08
CA VAL A 59 19.60 -5.87 -18.17
C VAL A 59 19.06 -6.05 -16.76
N TRP A 60 19.40 -7.18 -16.14
CA TRP A 60 18.84 -7.56 -14.84
C TRP A 60 19.14 -6.56 -13.72
N GLY A 61 20.36 -6.00 -13.69
CA GLY A 61 20.76 -4.99 -12.71
C GLY A 61 19.89 -3.73 -12.79
N ASP A 62 19.81 -3.14 -13.98
CA ASP A 62 18.98 -1.97 -14.25
C ASP A 62 17.50 -2.27 -13.96
N TRP A 63 17.01 -3.45 -14.34
CA TRP A 63 15.64 -3.87 -14.05
C TRP A 63 15.34 -3.89 -12.54
N LEU A 64 16.26 -4.41 -11.72
CA LEU A 64 16.12 -4.42 -10.26
C LEU A 64 16.05 -2.99 -9.71
N GLU A 65 16.92 -2.10 -10.19
CA GLU A 65 16.93 -0.70 -9.78
C GLU A 65 15.62 0.01 -10.17
N GLN A 66 15.17 -0.12 -11.41
CA GLN A 66 13.92 0.50 -11.87
C GLN A 66 12.70 -0.04 -11.12
N LYS A 67 12.68 -1.34 -10.81
CA LYS A 67 11.64 -1.96 -9.98
C LYS A 67 11.64 -1.39 -8.55
N GLU A 68 12.81 -1.19 -7.96
CA GLU A 68 12.94 -0.59 -6.64
C GLU A 68 12.43 0.86 -6.62
N GLN A 69 12.84 1.67 -7.61
CA GLN A 69 12.39 3.06 -7.74
C GLN A 69 10.86 3.15 -7.89
N LEU A 70 10.27 2.25 -8.68
CA LEU A 70 8.81 2.15 -8.79
C LEU A 70 8.16 1.83 -7.44
N ALA A 71 8.71 0.90 -6.66
CA ALA A 71 8.19 0.55 -5.34
C ALA A 71 8.25 1.74 -4.37
N TYR A 72 9.36 2.49 -4.35
CA TYR A 72 9.48 3.72 -3.57
C TYR A 72 8.45 4.76 -3.98
N ARG A 73 8.27 4.96 -5.29
CA ARG A 73 7.30 5.94 -5.79
C ARG A 73 5.87 5.56 -5.44
N VAL A 74 5.50 4.29 -5.58
CA VAL A 74 4.19 3.78 -5.16
C VAL A 74 3.97 4.05 -3.67
N LYS A 75 4.97 3.76 -2.82
CA LYS A 75 4.90 4.04 -1.38
C LYS A 75 4.65 5.51 -1.10
N GLN A 76 5.42 6.41 -1.71
CA GLN A 76 5.25 7.86 -1.58
C GLN A 76 3.86 8.32 -2.03
N ILE A 77 3.37 7.84 -3.17
CA ILE A 77 2.04 8.22 -3.69
C ILE A 77 0.94 7.85 -2.69
N VAL A 78 1.02 6.65 -2.09
CA VAL A 78 0.05 6.20 -1.08
C VAL A 78 0.08 7.10 0.15
N GLU A 79 1.27 7.44 0.66
CA GLU A 79 1.45 8.33 1.82
C GLU A 79 0.97 9.76 1.53
N GLU A 80 1.32 10.30 0.36
CA GLU A 80 0.89 11.63 -0.10
C GLU A 80 -0.63 11.72 -0.32
N ALA A 81 -1.31 10.61 -0.61
CA ALA A 81 -2.76 10.54 -0.68
C ALA A 81 -3.43 10.53 0.71
N GLY A 82 -2.66 10.50 1.80
CA GLY A 82 -3.16 10.52 3.18
C GLY A 82 -3.73 9.17 3.63
N THR A 83 -3.26 8.07 3.07
CA THR A 83 -3.61 6.70 3.50
C THR A 83 -2.36 5.84 3.67
N GLY A 84 -2.55 4.57 4.04
CA GLY A 84 -1.48 3.64 4.34
C GLY A 84 -1.60 2.28 3.65
N PHE A 85 -0.53 1.51 3.78
CA PHE A 85 -0.51 0.11 3.42
C PHE A 85 -1.24 -0.69 4.48
N ALA A 86 -2.00 -1.67 4.03
CA ALA A 86 -2.69 -2.59 4.92
C ALA A 86 -1.68 -3.46 5.65
N PHE A 87 -1.89 -3.61 6.96
CA PHE A 87 -1.30 -4.67 7.76
C PHE A 87 -2.34 -5.76 7.97
N PRO A 88 -1.95 -7.03 8.19
CA PRO A 88 -2.87 -8.05 8.65
C PRO A 88 -3.61 -7.56 9.90
N SER A 89 -4.94 -7.53 9.85
CA SER A 89 -5.77 -7.00 10.93
C SER A 89 -6.89 -7.98 11.27
N GLN A 90 -7.24 -8.07 12.55
CA GLN A 90 -8.36 -8.87 13.04
C GLN A 90 -9.19 -8.05 14.02
N SER A 91 -10.52 -8.21 13.93
CA SER A 91 -11.44 -7.65 14.92
C SER A 91 -11.63 -8.67 16.05
N LEU A 92 -11.31 -8.28 17.29
CA LEU A 92 -11.41 -9.15 18.46
C LEU A 92 -12.63 -8.72 19.29
N TYR A 93 -13.63 -9.59 19.39
CA TYR A 93 -14.80 -9.35 20.24
C TYR A 93 -14.51 -9.86 21.66
N VAL A 94 -14.55 -8.96 22.63
CA VAL A 94 -14.28 -9.27 24.05
C VAL A 94 -15.60 -9.15 24.82
N GLU A 95 -16.22 -10.29 25.17
CA GLU A 95 -17.52 -10.36 25.87
C GLU A 95 -17.44 -9.82 27.31
N SER A 96 -16.31 -10.02 27.98
CA SER A 96 -16.05 -9.44 29.29
C SER A 96 -14.56 -9.18 29.44
N VAL A 97 -14.20 -7.94 29.74
CA VAL A 97 -12.89 -7.65 30.35
C VAL A 97 -13.05 -8.00 31.83
N PRO A 98 -12.31 -8.99 32.36
CA PRO A 98 -12.30 -9.19 33.80
C PRO A 98 -11.82 -7.87 34.43
N TYR A 99 -12.70 -7.21 35.15
CA TYR A 99 -12.30 -6.18 36.11
C TYR A 99 -11.51 -6.91 37.21
N GLU A 100 -10.22 -7.13 36.99
CA GLU A 100 -9.32 -7.17 38.13
C GLU A 100 -9.38 -5.75 38.71
N ASN A 101 -9.92 -5.63 39.92
CA ASN A 101 -9.79 -4.40 40.70
C ASN A 101 -8.31 -4.00 40.62
N PRO A 102 -7.97 -2.77 40.20
CA PRO A 102 -6.58 -2.36 40.15
C PRO A 102 -5.96 -2.62 41.52
N GLU A 103 -4.93 -3.47 41.56
CA GLU A 103 -4.23 -3.74 42.81
C GLU A 103 -3.78 -2.40 43.39
N VAL A 104 -4.16 -2.16 44.64
CA VAL A 104 -3.72 -0.95 45.34
C VAL A 104 -2.21 -1.06 45.50
N PHE A 105 -1.47 -0.28 44.70
CA PHE A 105 -0.02 -0.19 44.83
C PHE A 105 0.32 0.41 46.20
N VAL A 106 0.83 -0.41 47.12
CA VAL A 106 1.35 0.04 48.41
C VAL A 106 2.88 0.19 48.27
N PRO A 107 3.42 1.42 48.19
CA PRO A 107 4.86 1.60 48.14
C PRO A 107 5.52 1.09 49.44
N PRO A 108 6.73 0.48 49.36
CA PRO A 108 7.43 0.01 50.55
C PRO A 108 7.74 1.17 51.51
N GLY A 109 7.42 0.98 52.79
CA GLY A 109 7.67 1.96 53.85
C GLY A 109 9.17 2.28 53.97
N LYS A 110 9.47 3.53 54.32
CA LYS A 110 10.83 4.02 54.58
C LYS A 110 11.50 3.27 55.73
#